data_AF-A0A6G1SL88-F1
#
_entry.id   AF-A0A6G1SL88-F1
#
_cell.length_a   1.000
_cell.length_b   1.000
_cell.length_c   1.000
_cell.angle_alpha   90.00
_cell.angle_beta   90.00
_cell.angle_gamma   90.00
#
_symmetry.space_group_name_H-M   'P 1'
#
loop_
_entity.id
_entity.type
_entity.pdbx_description
1 polymer ?
#
loop_
_entity_poly.entity_id
_entity_poly.type
_entity_poly.pdbx_seq_one_letter_code
_entity_poly.pdbx_strand_id
1 'polypeptide(L)'
;RSKDVLRKVSIPVASVTILVAIICSAQLPAQACRPVYTRFGMVCKCTESYCDPELKFDWPSDDTTMVKLVSDEAGARFQLSTVPLRPAASTSADATSVGDGADFRVTIDINRHRQQVAGYGAAFTDSASMLIKERLSEKCREQLMRDYFAPTGLNYNLARVPIGGTDMSWRPYSYNDLAAGEEDFELSKFSLQREDLDYKLPMIRWARSLRPAASAAIGGQPLRLLASSWSAPNW
;
A
#
# COMPACT_ATOMS: atom_id res chain seq x y z
N ARG A 1 26.64 26.55 55.21
CA ARG A 1 25.52 25.95 55.99
C ARG A 1 25.65 24.43 55.87
N SER A 2 25.96 23.79 57.00
CA SER A 2 26.00 22.36 57.35
C SER A 2 26.25 21.27 56.31
N LYS A 3 27.31 20.51 56.59
CA LYS A 3 27.46 19.07 56.36
C LYS A 3 26.31 18.30 57.04
N ASP A 4 25.96 17.10 56.55
CA ASP A 4 25.89 15.85 57.33
C ASP A 4 25.18 14.72 56.56
N VAL A 5 25.90 13.62 56.28
CA VAL A 5 25.87 12.31 56.96
C VAL A 5 24.75 11.39 56.43
N LEU A 6 25.19 10.46 55.58
CA LEU A 6 24.47 9.24 55.24
C LEU A 6 24.23 8.40 56.50
N ARG A 7 22.96 8.17 56.86
CA ARG A 7 22.58 7.07 57.76
C ARG A 7 21.92 5.96 56.95
N LYS A 8 22.57 4.79 56.98
CA LYS A 8 21.93 3.51 56.65
C LYS A 8 20.82 3.23 57.66
N VAL A 9 19.62 2.91 57.17
CA VAL A 9 18.58 2.25 57.96
C VAL A 9 18.13 1.02 57.17
N SER A 10 18.34 -0.13 57.79
CA SER A 10 17.81 -1.44 57.41
C SER A 10 16.64 -1.79 58.34
N ILE A 11 15.89 -2.86 57.99
CA ILE A 11 14.86 -3.62 58.74
C ILE A 11 13.41 -3.37 58.23
N PRO A 12 12.50 -4.37 58.14
CA PRO A 12 12.60 -5.74 57.61
C PRO A 12 11.52 -6.02 56.54
N VAL A 13 11.61 -7.18 55.91
CA VAL A 13 10.61 -7.73 54.98
C VAL A 13 9.36 -8.16 55.75
N ALA A 14 8.19 -7.66 55.35
CA ALA A 14 6.90 -8.28 55.68
C ALA A 14 6.01 -8.28 54.43
N SER A 15 5.66 -9.49 54.04
CA SER A 15 4.90 -9.92 52.88
C SER A 15 3.59 -9.15 52.66
N VAL A 16 3.46 -8.50 51.50
CA VAL A 16 2.16 -8.24 50.88
C VAL A 16 2.31 -8.50 49.39
N THR A 17 1.96 -9.71 48.97
CA THR A 17 1.92 -10.09 47.56
C THR A 17 0.66 -9.48 46.94
N ILE A 18 0.74 -8.21 46.51
CA ILE A 18 -0.26 -7.63 45.62
C ILE A 18 0.05 -8.17 44.23
N LEU A 19 -0.74 -9.14 43.78
CA LEU A 19 -0.74 -9.63 42.41
C LEU A 19 -1.33 -8.54 41.52
N VAL A 20 -0.52 -7.54 41.16
CA VAL A 20 -0.86 -6.64 40.05
C VAL A 20 -0.76 -7.49 38.80
N ALA A 21 -1.90 -7.98 38.32
CA ALA A 21 -2.02 -8.50 36.98
C ALA A 21 -1.72 -7.34 36.02
N ILE A 22 -0.44 -7.19 35.68
CA ILE A 22 -0.03 -6.47 34.49
C ILE A 22 -0.66 -7.27 33.36
N ILE A 23 -1.83 -6.83 32.91
CA ILE A 23 -2.34 -7.18 31.60
C ILE A 23 -1.37 -6.49 30.64
N CYS A 24 -0.23 -7.15 30.45
CA CYS A 24 0.61 -6.93 29.29
C CYS A 24 -0.32 -7.32 28.15
N SER A 25 -0.95 -6.32 27.56
CA SER A 25 -1.58 -6.46 26.25
C SER A 25 -0.41 -6.72 25.32
N ALA A 26 0.09 -7.95 25.31
CA ALA A 26 0.95 -8.43 24.26
C ALA A 26 0.09 -8.31 23.01
N GLN A 27 0.25 -7.19 22.31
CA GLN A 27 -0.18 -7.10 20.93
C GLN A 27 0.46 -8.30 20.26
N LEU A 28 -0.38 -9.29 19.91
CA LEU A 28 0.05 -10.43 19.14
C LEU A 28 0.88 -9.86 17.98
N PRO A 29 2.10 -10.39 17.73
CA PRO A 29 2.94 -9.89 16.66
C PRO A 29 2.10 -9.88 15.39
N ALA A 30 2.07 -8.72 14.73
CA ALA A 30 1.23 -8.48 13.58
C ALA A 30 1.45 -9.62 12.57
N GLN A 31 0.43 -10.44 12.39
CA GLN A 31 0.67 -11.83 12.02
C GLN A 31 0.85 -11.94 10.52
N ALA A 32 2.07 -12.30 10.12
CA ALA A 32 2.51 -12.44 8.73
C ALA A 32 1.51 -13.20 7.85
N CYS A 33 1.55 -12.96 6.53
CA CYS A 33 0.69 -13.58 5.53
C CYS A 33 0.28 -15.02 5.88
N ARG A 34 -1.03 -15.26 6.02
CA ARG A 34 -1.59 -16.62 6.17
C ARG A 34 -1.79 -17.23 4.79
N PRO A 35 -0.92 -18.16 4.35
CA PRO A 35 -0.93 -18.65 2.98
C PRO A 35 -2.17 -19.52 2.72
N VAL A 36 -2.75 -19.34 1.53
CA VAL A 36 -3.70 -20.27 0.92
C VAL A 36 -3.16 -20.64 -0.45
N TYR A 37 -3.03 -21.94 -0.69
CA TYR A 37 -2.54 -22.46 -1.95
C TYR A 37 -3.71 -22.70 -2.90
N THR A 38 -3.60 -22.10 -4.07
CA THR A 38 -4.56 -22.26 -5.16
C THR A 38 -3.88 -22.93 -6.34
N ARG A 39 -4.65 -23.32 -7.36
CA ARG A 39 -4.07 -23.78 -8.64
C ARG A 39 -3.20 -22.73 -9.35
N PHE A 40 -3.25 -21.47 -8.91
CA PHE A 40 -2.52 -20.33 -9.46
C PHE A 40 -1.36 -19.87 -8.55
N GLY A 41 -1.06 -20.62 -7.50
CA GLY A 41 -0.02 -20.29 -6.52
C GLY A 41 -0.57 -19.83 -5.16
N MET A 42 0.33 -19.31 -4.33
CA MET A 42 0.03 -18.93 -2.95
C MET A 42 -0.46 -17.49 -2.82
N VAL A 43 -1.57 -17.31 -2.11
CA VAL A 43 -2.15 -16.00 -1.76
C VAL A 43 -2.22 -15.80 -0.25
N CYS A 44 -2.25 -14.55 0.20
CA CYS A 44 -2.47 -14.20 1.61
C CYS A 44 -3.97 -14.08 1.90
N LYS A 45 -4.48 -14.87 2.84
CA LYS A 45 -5.91 -14.88 3.16
C LYS A 45 -6.28 -13.78 4.15
N CYS A 46 -7.00 -12.77 3.67
CA CYS A 46 -7.65 -11.77 4.52
C CYS A 46 -9.14 -12.10 4.79
N THR A 47 -9.59 -11.73 5.98
CA THR A 47 -10.90 -11.97 6.59
C THR A 47 -11.23 -10.84 7.57
N GLU A 48 -12.45 -10.79 8.11
CA GLU A 48 -12.87 -9.69 9.00
C GLU A 48 -12.05 -9.56 10.28
N SER A 49 -11.48 -10.67 10.74
CA SER A 49 -10.70 -10.76 11.98
C SER A 49 -9.20 -10.80 11.74
N TYR A 50 -8.76 -10.87 10.49
CA TYR A 50 -7.35 -11.09 10.16
C TYR A 50 -7.03 -10.67 8.73
N CYS A 51 -5.97 -9.88 8.58
CA CYS A 51 -5.26 -9.64 7.33
C CYS A 51 -3.77 -9.48 7.68
N ASP A 52 -2.90 -9.51 6.67
CA ASP A 52 -1.47 -9.24 6.87
C ASP A 52 -1.24 -7.83 7.43
N PRO A 53 -0.14 -7.63 8.17
CA PRO A 53 0.11 -6.36 8.82
C PRO A 53 0.35 -5.22 7.83
N GLU A 54 0.02 -4.01 8.27
CA GLU A 54 0.41 -2.77 7.61
C GLU A 54 1.90 -2.76 7.24
N LEU A 55 2.19 -2.32 6.02
CA LEU A 55 3.54 -2.09 5.53
C LEU A 55 4.09 -0.81 6.17
N LYS A 56 4.93 -0.98 7.20
CA LYS A 56 5.66 0.11 7.85
C LYS A 56 7.12 0.04 7.45
N PHE A 57 7.61 1.11 6.83
CA PHE A 57 8.98 1.24 6.37
C PHE A 57 9.74 2.18 7.31
N ASP A 58 10.69 1.62 8.06
CA ASP A 58 11.67 2.40 8.79
C ASP A 58 12.78 2.78 7.80
N TRP A 59 12.54 3.85 7.03
CA TRP A 59 13.50 4.33 6.04
C TRP A 59 14.82 4.72 6.73
N PRO A 60 15.98 4.29 6.20
CA PRO A 60 17.29 4.65 6.75
C PRO A 60 17.44 6.17 6.86
N SER A 61 17.95 6.63 8.01
CA SER A 61 18.28 8.05 8.23
C SER A 61 19.67 8.45 7.71
N ASP A 62 20.47 7.47 7.29
CA ASP A 62 21.84 7.63 6.82
C ASP A 62 22.15 6.72 5.62
N ASP A 63 23.35 6.85 5.06
CA ASP A 63 23.83 6.13 3.90
C ASP A 63 24.56 4.81 4.25
N THR A 64 24.47 4.37 5.49
CA THR A 64 25.16 3.17 5.98
C THR A 64 24.30 1.92 5.92
N THR A 65 23.00 2.07 5.65
CA THR A 65 22.05 0.95 5.61
C THR A 65 21.06 1.08 4.46
N MET A 66 20.52 -0.06 4.05
CA MET A 66 19.47 -0.17 3.06
C MET A 66 18.36 -1.08 3.59
N VAL A 67 17.10 -0.74 3.28
CA VAL A 67 15.96 -1.63 3.52
C VAL A 67 15.82 -2.58 2.33
N LYS A 68 15.91 -3.88 2.60
CA LYS A 68 15.67 -4.96 1.65
C LYS A 68 14.27 -5.53 1.88
N LEU A 69 13.48 -5.51 0.83
CA LEU A 69 12.14 -6.08 0.77
C LEU A 69 12.15 -7.32 -0.12
N VAL A 70 11.65 -8.46 0.39
CA VAL A 70 11.66 -9.73 -0.36
C VAL A 70 10.24 -10.30 -0.47
N SER A 71 9.88 -10.69 -1.69
CA SER A 71 8.74 -11.54 -1.99
C SER A 71 9.19 -12.63 -2.95
N ASP A 72 8.84 -13.89 -2.69
CA ASP A 72 9.29 -15.03 -3.49
C ASP A 72 8.23 -16.15 -3.60
N GLU A 73 8.55 -17.18 -4.38
CA GLU A 73 7.70 -18.36 -4.56
C GLU A 73 7.64 -19.24 -3.29
N ALA A 74 8.70 -19.24 -2.47
CA ALA A 74 8.77 -20.00 -1.22
C ALA A 74 7.81 -19.47 -0.15
N GLY A 75 7.38 -18.21 -0.27
CA GLY A 75 6.28 -17.64 0.49
C GLY A 75 6.60 -16.34 1.20
N ALA A 76 7.78 -15.76 0.99
CA ALA A 76 8.07 -14.41 1.46
C ALA A 76 7.07 -13.42 0.84
N ARG A 77 6.54 -12.51 1.66
CA ARG A 77 5.55 -11.50 1.25
C ARG A 77 5.91 -10.19 1.91
N PHE A 78 6.49 -9.26 1.13
CA PHE A 78 6.97 -7.98 1.61
C PHE A 78 7.85 -8.12 2.87
N GLN A 79 8.67 -9.17 2.93
CA GLN A 79 9.51 -9.43 4.08
C GLN A 79 10.62 -8.38 4.17
N LEU A 80 10.57 -7.57 5.23
CA LEU A 80 11.50 -6.48 5.47
C LEU A 80 12.73 -6.95 6.23
N SER A 81 13.90 -6.45 5.84
CA SER A 81 15.17 -6.62 6.54
C SER A 81 16.08 -5.45 6.27
N THR A 82 16.93 -5.07 7.23
CA THR A 82 17.93 -4.01 7.04
C THR A 82 19.28 -4.63 6.72
N VAL A 83 19.95 -4.09 5.71
CA VAL A 83 21.26 -4.57 5.24
C VAL A 83 22.27 -3.44 5.35
N PRO A 84 23.44 -3.64 5.98
CA PRO A 84 24.48 -2.62 6.01
C PRO A 84 25.09 -2.42 4.62
N LEU A 85 25.23 -1.17 4.22
CA LEU A 85 26.01 -0.76 3.06
C LEU A 85 27.47 -0.66 3.47
N ARG A 86 28.34 -1.31 2.71
CA ARG A 86 29.78 -1.15 2.88
C ARG A 86 30.22 0.05 2.04
N PRO A 87 30.96 1.01 2.62
CA PRO A 87 31.60 2.04 1.83
C PRO A 87 32.41 1.36 0.72
N ALA A 88 32.34 1.89 -0.50
CA ALA A 88 33.25 1.45 -1.55
C ALA A 88 34.66 1.62 -1.00
N ALA A 89 35.40 0.51 -0.83
CA ALA A 89 36.79 0.59 -0.45
C ALA A 89 37.47 1.52 -1.46
N SER A 90 38.16 2.54 -0.99
CA SER A 90 38.93 3.48 -1.80
C SER A 90 40.01 2.70 -2.53
N THR A 91 39.62 2.09 -3.64
CA THR A 91 40.48 1.34 -4.52
C THR A 91 40.42 2.09 -5.84
N SER A 92 41.62 2.50 -6.25
CA SER A 92 42.02 3.01 -7.55
C SER A 92 41.12 2.56 -8.69
N ALA A 93 41.09 3.36 -9.76
CA ALA A 93 40.31 3.20 -11.00
C ALA A 93 40.35 1.83 -11.72
N ASP A 94 40.96 0.80 -11.14
CA ASP A 94 40.90 -0.62 -11.49
C ASP A 94 40.16 -1.44 -10.42
N ALA A 95 38.92 -1.05 -10.07
CA ALA A 95 38.08 -1.88 -9.21
C ALA A 95 37.47 -3.07 -9.99
N THR A 96 38.27 -3.88 -10.68
CA THR A 96 37.84 -5.17 -11.21
C THR A 96 37.71 -6.24 -10.12
N SER A 97 38.34 -6.07 -8.96
CA SER A 97 38.28 -7.04 -7.86
C SER A 97 37.52 -6.50 -6.63
N VAL A 98 36.18 -6.54 -6.69
CA VAL A 98 35.38 -6.78 -5.47
C VAL A 98 35.54 -8.28 -5.23
N GLY A 99 36.02 -8.69 -4.06
CA GLY A 99 36.61 -10.01 -3.79
C GLY A 99 36.01 -11.21 -4.55
N ASP A 100 36.90 -12.14 -4.93
CA ASP A 100 36.80 -13.39 -5.74
C ASP A 100 35.55 -14.30 -5.62
N GLY A 101 34.34 -13.77 -5.42
CA GLY A 101 33.11 -14.54 -5.29
C GLY A 101 31.82 -13.79 -5.59
N ALA A 102 31.88 -12.58 -6.16
CA ALA A 102 30.70 -11.91 -6.68
C ALA A 102 30.59 -12.17 -8.19
N ASP A 103 29.82 -13.18 -8.58
CA ASP A 103 29.56 -13.54 -9.98
C ASP A 103 28.87 -12.44 -10.79
N PHE A 104 28.27 -11.44 -10.12
CA PHE A 104 27.50 -10.38 -10.76
C PHE A 104 27.63 -9.06 -10.02
N ARG A 105 27.83 -7.96 -10.77
CA ARG A 105 27.93 -6.60 -10.24
C ARG A 105 26.94 -5.66 -10.92
N VAL A 106 26.19 -4.93 -10.11
CA VAL A 106 25.31 -3.84 -10.55
C VAL A 106 25.90 -2.50 -10.09
N THR A 107 25.97 -1.54 -10.99
CA THR A 107 26.44 -0.17 -10.70
C THR A 107 25.34 0.83 -11.01
N ILE A 108 25.09 1.75 -10.08
CA ILE A 108 24.07 2.80 -10.20
C ILE A 108 24.79 4.12 -10.44
N ASP A 109 24.51 4.77 -11.57
CA ASP A 109 24.99 6.12 -11.88
C ASP A 109 23.88 7.15 -11.60
N ILE A 110 24.02 7.88 -10.51
CA ILE A 110 23.02 8.87 -10.05
C ILE A 110 22.97 10.13 -10.90
N ASN A 111 24.00 10.41 -11.72
CA ASN A 111 24.04 11.59 -12.58
C ASN A 111 23.32 11.35 -13.91
N ARG A 112 22.99 10.09 -14.22
CA ARG A 112 22.42 9.69 -15.51
C ARG A 112 20.89 9.57 -15.43
N HIS A 113 20.21 10.71 -15.39
CA HIS A 113 18.75 10.76 -15.24
C HIS A 113 17.98 10.15 -16.43
N ARG A 114 16.73 9.74 -16.18
CA ARG A 114 15.79 9.16 -17.15
C ARG A 114 14.39 9.76 -16.97
N GLN A 115 13.35 9.07 -17.42
CA GLN A 115 11.97 9.52 -17.24
C GLN A 115 11.62 9.70 -15.77
N GLN A 116 10.79 10.71 -15.50
CA GLN A 116 10.10 10.79 -14.22
C GLN A 116 9.00 9.75 -14.19
N VAL A 117 8.91 8.99 -13.11
CA VAL A 117 7.85 8.02 -12.93
C VAL A 117 6.58 8.78 -12.58
N ALA A 118 5.56 8.65 -13.43
CA ALA A 118 4.26 9.23 -13.15
C ALA A 118 3.73 8.63 -11.85
N GLY A 119 3.42 7.34 -11.79
CA GLY A 119 3.00 6.70 -10.55
C GLY A 119 2.61 5.26 -10.77
N TYR A 120 2.05 4.65 -9.73
CA TYR A 120 1.60 3.26 -9.74
C TYR A 120 0.20 3.18 -9.15
N GLY A 121 -0.61 2.26 -9.67
CA GLY A 121 -1.79 1.83 -8.96
C GLY A 121 -2.73 0.93 -9.75
N ALA A 122 -4.03 1.18 -9.63
CA ALA A 122 -5.10 0.25 -10.04
C ALA A 122 -6.16 0.92 -10.91
N ALA A 123 -7.19 0.17 -11.32
CA ALA A 123 -8.35 0.71 -12.03
C ALA A 123 -9.63 0.60 -11.19
N PHE A 124 -10.42 1.66 -11.13
CA PHE A 124 -11.78 1.65 -10.60
C PHE A 124 -12.76 1.25 -11.71
N THR A 125 -12.69 -0.01 -12.14
CA THR A 125 -13.71 -0.59 -13.02
C THR A 125 -15.01 -0.83 -12.25
N ASP A 126 -16.12 -1.03 -12.97
CA ASP A 126 -17.40 -1.35 -12.35
C ASP A 126 -17.29 -2.65 -11.56
N SER A 127 -16.74 -3.72 -12.17
CA SER A 127 -16.56 -5.00 -11.49
C SER A 127 -15.75 -4.88 -10.20
N ALA A 128 -14.60 -4.18 -10.22
CA ALA A 128 -13.78 -4.01 -9.03
C ALA A 128 -14.54 -3.24 -7.94
N SER A 129 -15.13 -2.10 -8.31
CA SER A 129 -15.82 -1.23 -7.35
C SER A 129 -17.07 -1.89 -6.76
N MET A 130 -17.82 -2.65 -7.58
CA MET A 130 -18.98 -3.43 -7.15
C MET A 130 -18.59 -4.61 -6.27
N LEU A 131 -17.55 -5.39 -6.62
CA LEU A 131 -17.09 -6.50 -5.80
C LEU A 131 -16.62 -6.01 -4.43
N ILE A 132 -15.84 -4.93 -4.39
CA ILE A 132 -15.35 -4.34 -3.16
C ILE A 132 -16.51 -3.83 -2.30
N LYS A 133 -17.53 -3.19 -2.90
CA LYS A 133 -18.66 -2.64 -2.16
C LYS A 133 -19.65 -3.71 -1.67
N GLU A 134 -19.98 -4.68 -2.51
CA GLU A 134 -21.13 -5.57 -2.33
C GLU A 134 -20.76 -6.98 -1.84
N ARG A 135 -19.50 -7.41 -1.99
CA ARG A 135 -19.07 -8.77 -1.62
C ARG A 135 -18.20 -8.82 -0.38
N LEU A 136 -17.57 -7.71 -0.01
CA LEU A 136 -16.76 -7.62 1.20
C LEU A 136 -17.59 -7.03 2.33
N SER A 137 -17.39 -7.54 3.53
CA SER A 137 -17.86 -6.83 4.72
C SER A 137 -17.08 -5.54 4.90
N GLU A 138 -17.64 -4.64 5.72
CA GLU A 138 -17.08 -3.30 5.92
C GLU A 138 -15.61 -3.33 6.35
N LYS A 139 -15.24 -4.23 7.28
CA LYS A 139 -13.86 -4.38 7.76
C LYS A 139 -12.91 -4.84 6.66
N CYS A 140 -13.28 -5.87 5.90
CA CYS A 140 -12.47 -6.36 4.78
C CYS A 140 -12.31 -5.28 3.70
N ARG A 141 -13.38 -4.53 3.43
CA ARG A 141 -13.40 -3.43 2.49
C ARG A 141 -12.47 -2.29 2.92
N GLU A 142 -12.53 -1.90 4.18
CA GLU A 142 -11.62 -0.89 4.74
C GLU A 142 -10.17 -1.32 4.65
N GLN A 143 -9.87 -2.55 5.08
CA GLN A 143 -8.51 -3.10 5.05
C GLN A 143 -7.98 -3.10 3.61
N LEU A 144 -8.74 -3.63 2.64
CA LEU A 144 -8.33 -3.66 1.24
C LEU A 144 -8.04 -2.26 0.68
N MET A 145 -8.87 -1.26 1.02
CA MET A 145 -8.65 0.11 0.57
C MET A 145 -7.40 0.73 1.21
N ARG A 146 -7.12 0.40 2.48
CA ARG A 146 -5.87 0.80 3.15
C ARG A 146 -4.65 0.11 2.54
N ASP A 147 -4.73 -1.18 2.27
CA ASP A 147 -3.64 -1.96 1.66
C ASP A 147 -3.21 -1.38 0.31
N TYR A 148 -4.15 -0.86 -0.49
CA TYR A 148 -3.80 -0.21 -1.76
C TYR A 148 -3.38 1.25 -1.62
N PHE A 149 -4.15 2.06 -0.88
CA PHE A 149 -4.05 3.52 -0.99
C PHE A 149 -3.42 4.20 0.23
N ALA A 150 -3.41 3.57 1.40
CA ALA A 150 -2.84 4.17 2.60
C ALA A 150 -1.29 4.21 2.52
N PRO A 151 -0.64 5.17 3.21
CA PRO A 151 0.81 5.20 3.40
C PRO A 151 1.38 3.94 4.04
N THR A 152 0.57 3.26 4.85
CA THR A 152 0.88 2.00 5.53
C THR A 152 0.52 0.75 4.70
N GLY A 153 0.29 0.94 3.40
CA GLY A 153 0.08 -0.12 2.41
C GLY A 153 0.99 0.08 1.19
N LEU A 154 0.47 -0.22 0.00
CA LEU A 154 1.16 -0.05 -1.29
C LEU A 154 1.26 1.41 -1.75
N ASN A 155 0.57 2.33 -1.05
CA ASN A 155 0.66 3.77 -1.28
C ASN A 155 0.39 4.16 -2.76
N TYR A 156 -0.58 3.52 -3.42
CA TYR A 156 -0.98 3.81 -4.80
C TYR A 156 -1.39 5.27 -4.99
N ASN A 157 -0.80 5.93 -5.99
CA ASN A 157 -0.96 7.35 -6.28
C ASN A 157 -1.49 7.63 -7.70
N LEU A 158 -1.79 6.58 -8.46
CA LEU A 158 -2.40 6.66 -9.78
C LEU A 158 -3.55 5.67 -9.87
N ALA A 159 -4.70 6.10 -10.35
CA ALA A 159 -5.82 5.20 -10.62
C ALA A 159 -6.44 5.48 -11.99
N ARG A 160 -6.75 4.40 -12.72
CA ARG A 160 -7.49 4.49 -13.98
C ARG A 160 -9.00 4.44 -13.72
N VAL A 161 -9.76 5.28 -14.40
CA VAL A 161 -11.23 5.35 -14.29
C VAL A 161 -11.83 5.23 -15.69
N PRO A 162 -12.55 4.16 -16.01
CA PRO A 162 -13.28 4.08 -17.26
C PRO A 162 -14.29 5.20 -17.43
N ILE A 163 -14.45 5.71 -18.65
CA ILE A 163 -15.53 6.61 -19.06
C ILE A 163 -16.61 5.73 -19.70
N GLY A 164 -17.77 5.62 -19.06
CA GLY A 164 -18.81 4.67 -19.46
C GLY A 164 -18.48 3.22 -19.11
N GLY A 165 -19.16 2.30 -19.78
CA GLY A 165 -19.00 0.86 -19.62
C GLY A 165 -17.78 0.29 -20.33
N THR A 166 -17.37 -0.89 -19.89
CA THR A 166 -16.20 -1.65 -20.37
C THR A 166 -16.55 -3.12 -20.49
N ASP A 167 -15.61 -3.94 -20.95
CA ASP A 167 -15.68 -5.41 -20.81
C ASP A 167 -15.73 -5.88 -19.35
N MET A 168 -15.31 -5.03 -18.41
CA MET A 168 -15.37 -5.24 -16.96
C MET A 168 -16.63 -4.60 -16.31
N SER A 169 -17.67 -4.38 -17.12
CA SER A 169 -18.98 -3.90 -16.71
C SER A 169 -20.04 -5.00 -16.88
N TRP A 170 -21.09 -4.98 -16.06
CA TRP A 170 -22.15 -6.00 -16.10
C TRP A 170 -23.17 -5.77 -17.24
N ARG A 171 -23.15 -4.59 -17.85
CA ARG A 171 -23.91 -4.21 -19.04
C ARG A 171 -23.08 -3.28 -19.93
N PRO A 172 -23.30 -3.24 -21.25
CA PRO A 172 -22.80 -2.15 -22.08
C PRO A 172 -23.58 -0.86 -21.76
N TYR A 173 -22.87 0.27 -21.70
CA TYR A 173 -23.47 1.58 -21.56
C TYR A 173 -22.49 2.71 -21.91
N SER A 174 -23.03 3.85 -22.30
CA SER A 174 -22.33 5.13 -22.35
C SER A 174 -23.03 6.14 -21.42
N TYR A 175 -22.54 7.38 -21.41
CA TYR A 175 -23.18 8.47 -20.66
C TYR A 175 -24.30 9.16 -21.43
N ASN A 176 -24.55 8.78 -22.70
CA ASN A 176 -25.60 9.38 -23.50
C ASN A 176 -26.27 8.36 -24.43
N ASP A 177 -26.65 7.20 -23.92
CA ASP A 177 -27.38 6.19 -24.69
C ASP A 177 -28.85 6.61 -24.89
N LEU A 178 -29.31 6.55 -26.14
CA LEU A 178 -30.67 6.93 -26.55
C LEU A 178 -31.40 5.76 -27.21
N ALA A 179 -32.70 5.94 -27.46
CA ALA A 179 -33.46 5.00 -28.26
C ALA A 179 -32.96 4.98 -29.71
N ALA A 180 -33.19 3.87 -30.42
CA ALA A 180 -32.76 3.73 -31.81
C ALA A 180 -33.37 4.83 -32.69
N GLY A 181 -32.51 5.53 -33.45
CA GLY A 181 -32.90 6.63 -34.33
C GLY A 181 -32.99 8.00 -33.66
N GLU A 182 -32.66 8.11 -32.36
CA GLU A 182 -32.47 9.39 -31.68
C GLU A 182 -30.99 9.81 -31.70
N GLU A 183 -30.77 11.13 -31.75
CA GLU A 183 -29.44 11.76 -31.67
C GLU A 183 -29.49 12.94 -30.67
N ASP A 184 -28.37 13.26 -30.03
CA ASP A 184 -28.24 14.35 -29.05
C ASP A 184 -26.86 15.02 -29.12
N PHE A 185 -26.55 15.65 -30.26
CA PHE A 185 -25.25 16.31 -30.48
C PHE A 185 -24.91 17.40 -29.45
N GLU A 186 -25.92 17.98 -28.81
CA GLU A 186 -25.77 18.98 -27.74
C GLU A 186 -25.48 18.36 -26.36
N LEU A 187 -25.46 17.03 -26.24
CA LEU A 187 -25.25 16.28 -24.99
C LEU A 187 -26.23 16.67 -23.87
N SER A 188 -27.45 17.07 -24.24
CA SER A 188 -28.50 17.50 -23.31
C SER A 188 -29.01 16.39 -22.40
N LYS A 189 -28.87 15.12 -22.82
CA LYS A 189 -29.25 13.92 -22.07
C LYS A 189 -28.05 13.22 -21.40
N PHE A 190 -26.85 13.81 -21.47
CA PHE A 190 -25.67 13.26 -20.82
C PHE A 190 -25.91 13.08 -19.31
N SER A 191 -25.62 11.89 -18.80
CA SER A 191 -25.70 11.62 -17.37
C SER A 191 -24.72 10.53 -16.93
N LEU A 192 -24.10 10.75 -15.77
CA LEU A 192 -23.39 9.70 -15.05
C LEU A 192 -24.37 8.58 -14.68
N GLN A 193 -23.89 7.34 -14.78
CA GLN A 193 -24.73 6.19 -14.54
C GLN A 193 -24.59 5.70 -13.10
N ARG A 194 -25.47 4.79 -12.68
CA ARG A 194 -25.45 4.22 -11.33
C ARG A 194 -24.08 3.59 -10.99
N GLU A 195 -23.41 3.01 -11.98
CA GLU A 195 -22.06 2.46 -11.86
C GLU A 195 -21.05 3.52 -11.38
N ASP A 196 -21.18 4.76 -11.85
CA ASP A 196 -20.34 5.87 -11.43
C ASP A 196 -20.73 6.38 -10.03
N LEU A 197 -22.03 6.64 -9.84
CA LEU A 197 -22.56 7.29 -8.64
C LEU A 197 -22.50 6.40 -7.40
N ASP A 198 -22.85 5.13 -7.55
CA ASP A 198 -22.98 4.21 -6.41
C ASP A 198 -21.69 3.45 -6.11
N TYR A 199 -20.77 3.36 -7.08
CA TYR A 199 -19.58 2.50 -6.96
C TYR A 199 -18.27 3.25 -7.19
N LYS A 200 -18.01 3.76 -8.40
CA LYS A 200 -16.70 4.33 -8.73
C LYS A 200 -16.39 5.60 -7.95
N LEU A 201 -17.30 6.57 -7.93
CA LEU A 201 -17.09 7.85 -7.25
C LEU A 201 -16.90 7.69 -5.73
N PRO A 202 -17.72 6.90 -5.01
CA PRO A 202 -17.46 6.61 -3.60
C PRO A 202 -16.07 6.00 -3.35
N MET A 203 -15.65 5.02 -4.16
CA MET A 203 -14.34 4.37 -4.00
C MET A 203 -13.19 5.34 -4.28
N ILE A 204 -13.28 6.16 -5.32
CA ILE A 204 -12.28 7.19 -5.65
C ILE A 204 -12.15 8.20 -4.51
N ARG A 205 -13.28 8.66 -3.96
CA ARG A 205 -13.29 9.61 -2.84
C ARG A 205 -12.65 9.01 -1.59
N TRP A 206 -12.90 7.73 -1.32
CA TRP A 206 -12.29 7.02 -0.20
C TRP A 206 -10.79 6.81 -0.40
N ALA A 207 -10.35 6.34 -1.58
CA ALA A 207 -8.94 6.23 -1.91
C ALA A 207 -8.19 7.56 -1.74
N ARG A 208 -8.82 8.67 -2.12
CA ARG A 208 -8.28 10.01 -1.90
C ARG A 208 -8.20 10.38 -0.41
N SER A 209 -9.19 10.01 0.41
CA SER A 209 -9.17 10.34 1.85
C SER A 209 -8.12 9.55 2.63
N LEU A 210 -7.75 8.35 2.16
CA LEU A 210 -6.68 7.53 2.74
C LEU A 210 -5.27 8.08 2.46
N ARG A 211 -5.14 9.11 1.61
CA ARG A 211 -3.88 9.77 1.28
C ARG A 211 -3.83 11.20 1.87
N PRO A 212 -3.59 11.36 3.19
CA PRO A 212 -3.44 12.68 3.78
C PRO A 212 -2.20 13.39 3.24
N ALA A 213 -2.12 14.71 3.39
CA ALA A 213 -0.95 15.49 2.98
C ALA A 213 0.38 14.97 3.58
N ALA A 214 0.34 14.35 4.76
CA ALA A 214 1.47 13.68 5.40
C ALA A 214 2.07 12.51 4.56
N SER A 215 1.30 11.93 3.64
CA SER A 215 1.81 10.93 2.70
C SER A 215 2.92 11.49 1.81
N ALA A 216 2.96 12.81 1.57
CA ALA A 216 4.03 13.48 0.83
C ALA A 216 5.40 13.37 1.50
N ALA A 217 5.45 13.26 2.83
CA ALA A 217 6.70 13.15 3.59
C ALA A 217 7.46 11.84 3.32
N ILE A 218 6.75 10.78 2.89
CA ILE A 218 7.34 9.50 2.45
C ILE A 218 7.30 9.35 0.91
N GLY A 219 7.27 10.47 0.18
CA GLY A 219 7.24 10.48 -1.30
C GLY A 219 5.84 10.28 -1.93
N GLY A 220 4.78 10.25 -1.12
CA GLY A 220 3.40 10.08 -1.57
C GLY A 220 2.83 11.31 -2.29
N GLN A 221 2.57 11.19 -3.59
CA GLN A 221 1.87 12.22 -4.37
C GLN A 221 0.35 12.15 -4.12
N PRO A 222 -0.42 13.23 -4.41
CA PRO A 222 -1.88 13.14 -4.45
C PRO A 222 -2.33 12.07 -5.45
N LEU A 223 -3.49 11.45 -5.19
CA LEU A 223 -4.09 10.50 -6.11
C LEU A 223 -4.40 11.20 -7.44
N ARG A 224 -3.74 10.76 -8.52
CA ARG A 224 -4.06 11.18 -9.89
C ARG A 224 -5.00 10.17 -10.53
N LEU A 225 -5.92 10.70 -11.34
CA LEU A 225 -6.87 9.90 -12.09
C LEU A 225 -6.53 9.96 -13.58
N LEU A 226 -6.47 8.80 -14.22
CA LEU A 226 -6.36 8.65 -15.67
C LEU A 226 -7.72 8.14 -16.19
N ALA A 227 -8.37 8.88 -17.07
CA ALA A 227 -9.64 8.47 -17.64
C ALA A 227 -9.47 7.85 -19.04
N SER A 228 -10.29 6.86 -19.40
CA SER A 228 -10.28 6.26 -20.74
C SER A 228 -11.66 5.74 -21.12
N SER A 229 -12.15 6.05 -22.31
CA SER A 229 -13.37 5.49 -22.87
C SER A 229 -13.10 4.21 -23.65
N TRP A 230 -14.08 3.30 -23.70
CA TRP A 230 -14.05 2.11 -24.57
C TRP A 230 -14.86 2.33 -25.85
N SER A 231 -15.97 3.05 -25.75
CA SER A 231 -16.84 3.37 -26.87
C SER A 231 -17.55 4.70 -26.65
N ALA A 232 -17.92 5.34 -27.75
CA ALA A 232 -18.90 6.42 -27.77
C ALA A 232 -20.33 5.84 -27.56
N PRO A 233 -21.36 6.70 -27.35
CA PRO A 233 -22.75 6.31 -27.55
C PRO A 233 -22.97 5.66 -28.93
N ASN A 234 -24.03 4.88 -29.06
CA ASN A 234 -24.26 4.07 -30.27
C ASN A 234 -24.86 4.84 -31.47
N TRP A 235 -25.31 6.08 -31.26
CA TRP A 235 -25.89 6.96 -32.27
C TRP A 235 -24.87 7.97 -32.79
#